data_AF-A0A2T4U7D5-F1
#
_entry.id   AF-A0A2T4U7D5-F1
#
_cell.length_a   1.000
_cell.length_b   1.000
_cell.length_c   1.000
_cell.angle_alpha   90.00
_cell.angle_beta   90.00
_cell.angle_gamma   90.00
#
_symmetry.space_group_name_H-M   'P 1'
#
loop_
_entity.id
_entity.type
_entity.pdbx_description
1 polymer ?
#
loop_
_entity_poly.entity_id
_entity_poly.type
_entity_poly.pdbx_seq_one_letter_code
_entity_poly.pdbx_strand_id
1 'polypeptide(L)' 'MEKQYSVIVLDAKGEMQNILDPSNGQSLEEVMLPDQEVARSYYDELKQAYKDFSVKMLVK' A
#
# COMPACT_ATOMS: atom_id res chain seq x y z
N MET A 1 19.28 8.48 -9.07
CA MET A 1 18.64 7.65 -8.02
C MET A 1 17.19 7.55 -8.41
N GLU A 2 16.77 6.40 -8.91
CA GLU A 2 15.35 6.13 -9.15
C GLU A 2 14.67 6.07 -7.79
N LYS A 3 13.75 7.00 -7.52
CA LYS A 3 12.96 6.99 -6.28
C LYS A 3 12.00 5.82 -6.37
N GLN A 4 12.10 4.87 -5.45
CA GLN A 4 11.11 3.79 -5.38
C GLN A 4 10.05 4.18 -4.37
N TYR A 5 8.79 3.93 -4.71
CA TYR A 5 7.67 4.18 -3.80
C TYR A 5 7.20 2.85 -3.27
N SER A 6 6.93 2.76 -1.98
CA SER A 6 6.28 1.58 -1.42
C SER A 6 4.97 1.93 -0.71
N VAL A 7 3.99 1.06 -0.85
CA VAL A 7 2.69 1.21 -0.18
C VAL A 7 2.50 0.02 0.75
N ILE A 8 2.18 0.32 2.00
CA ILE A 8 1.94 -0.64 3.08
C ILE A 8 0.60 -0.37 3.74
N VAL A 9 0.00 -1.40 4.33
CA VAL A 9 -1.22 -1.29 5.12
C VAL A 9 -0.94 -1.67 6.57
N LEU A 10 -1.37 -0.80 7.47
CA LEU A 10 -1.20 -0.93 8.92
C LEU A 10 -2.55 -1.12 9.59
N ASP A 11 -2.64 -1.96 10.59
CA ASP A 11 -3.84 -2.05 11.43
C ASP A 11 -3.96 -0.89 12.43
N ALA A 12 -5.00 -0.93 13.27
CA ALA A 12 -5.25 0.06 14.32
C ALA A 12 -4.14 0.13 15.38
N LYS A 13 -3.26 -0.87 15.48
CA LYS A 13 -2.09 -0.88 16.38
C LYS A 13 -0.82 -0.38 15.69
N GLY A 14 -0.87 -0.12 14.38
CA GLY A 14 0.27 0.31 13.59
C GLY A 14 1.16 -0.85 13.14
N GLU A 15 0.68 -2.09 13.22
CA GLU A 15 1.41 -3.28 12.74
C GLU A 15 1.10 -3.50 11.26
N MET A 16 2.14 -3.83 10.47
CA MET A 16 1.94 -4.22 9.07
C MET A 16 1.13 -5.51 9.02
N GLN A 17 0.04 -5.46 8.26
CA GLN A 17 -0.82 -6.62 8.06
C GLN A 17 -0.65 -7.16 6.66
N ASN A 18 -0.64 -8.49 6.58
CA ASN A 18 -0.69 -9.18 5.31
C ASN A 18 -2.15 -9.20 4.84
N ILE A 19 -2.54 -8.17 4.09
CA ILE A 19 -3.89 -8.05 3.54
C ILE A 19 -3.93 -8.63 2.13
N LEU A 20 -5.11 -8.91 1.57
CA LEU A 20 -5.20 -9.30 0.17
C LEU A 20 -5.17 -8.05 -0.71
N ASP A 21 -4.52 -8.10 -1.86
CA ASP A 21 -4.58 -7.06 -2.86
C ASP A 21 -5.97 -7.10 -3.53
N PRO A 22 -6.73 -5.99 -3.54
CA PRO A 22 -8.07 -5.97 -4.13
C PRO A 22 -8.07 -6.17 -5.66
N SER A 23 -6.94 -5.90 -6.34
CA SER A 23 -6.82 -5.98 -7.79
C SER A 23 -6.47 -7.38 -8.29
N ASN A 24 -5.72 -8.19 -7.52
CA ASN A 24 -5.26 -9.52 -7.95
C ASN A 24 -5.46 -10.64 -6.91
N GLY A 25 -5.91 -10.32 -5.69
CA GLY A 25 -6.15 -11.27 -4.61
C GLY A 25 -4.89 -11.87 -3.96
N GLN A 26 -3.70 -11.32 -4.22
CA GLN A 26 -2.45 -11.78 -3.61
C GLN A 26 -2.23 -11.18 -2.23
N SER A 27 -1.56 -11.91 -1.34
CA SER A 27 -1.17 -11.37 -0.03
C SER A 27 -0.16 -10.23 -0.20
N LEU A 28 -0.43 -9.12 0.47
CA LEU A 28 0.22 -7.83 0.35
C LEU A 28 0.74 -7.40 1.72
N GLU A 29 2.06 -7.46 1.86
CA GLU A 29 2.80 -6.86 2.98
C GLU A 29 3.33 -5.47 2.59
N GLU A 30 4.01 -5.39 1.44
CA GLU A 30 4.59 -4.16 0.90
C GLU A 30 4.61 -4.25 -0.64
N VAL A 31 4.01 -3.27 -1.32
CA VAL A 31 4.07 -3.18 -2.78
C VAL A 31 5.07 -2.12 -3.17
N MET A 32 6.10 -2.52 -3.92
CA MET A 32 7.05 -1.61 -4.53
C MET A 32 6.55 -1.16 -5.90
N LEU A 33 6.46 0.15 -6.08
CA LEU A 33 5.93 0.78 -7.27
C LEU A 33 7.00 1.70 -7.89
N PRO A 34 7.11 1.68 -9.22
CA PRO A 34 8.23 2.31 -9.93
C PRO A 34 8.16 3.84 -9.92
N ASP A 35 6.97 4.41 -9.74
CA ASP A 35 6.74 5.85 -9.80
C ASP A 35 5.63 6.30 -8.84
N GLN A 36 5.62 7.60 -8.58
CA GLN A 36 4.73 8.22 -7.59
C GLN A 36 3.26 8.19 -8.03
N GLU A 37 2.99 8.25 -9.33
CA GLU A 37 1.63 8.35 -9.85
C GLU A 37 0.92 7.01 -9.70
N VAL A 38 1.61 5.92 -10.02
CA VAL A 38 1.13 4.56 -9.76
C VAL A 38 0.98 4.33 -8.25
N ALA A 39 1.97 4.74 -7.44
CA ALA A 39 1.89 4.61 -5.99
C ALA A 39 0.72 5.34 -5.36
N ARG A 40 0.40 6.53 -5.86
CA ARG A 40 -0.74 7.31 -5.39
C ARG A 40 -2.07 6.68 -5.79
N SER A 41 -2.19 6.23 -7.03
CA SER A 41 -3.40 5.57 -7.51
C SER A 41 -3.70 4.32 -6.68
N TYR A 42 -2.68 3.49 -6.46
CA TYR A 42 -2.79 2.28 -5.67
C TYR A 42 -3.05 2.54 -4.18
N TYR A 43 -2.43 3.58 -3.61
CA TYR A 43 -2.75 4.06 -2.27
C TYR A 43 -4.23 4.41 -2.10
N ASP A 44 -4.80 5.14 -3.07
CA ASP A 44 -6.20 5.56 -3.02
C ASP A 44 -7.15 4.35 -3.15
N GLU A 45 -6.82 3.36 -3.97
CA GLU A 45 -7.56 2.09 -4.07
C GLU A 45 -7.55 1.32 -2.74
N LEU A 46 -6.37 1.13 -2.15
CA LEU A 46 -6.25 0.45 -0.84
C LEU A 46 -7.00 1.21 0.25
N LYS A 47 -6.98 2.53 0.24
CA LYS A 47 -7.69 3.34 1.24
C LYS A 47 -9.21 3.22 1.11
N GLN A 48 -9.72 3.02 -0.11
CA GLN A 48 -11.15 2.77 -0.32
C GLN A 48 -11.56 1.35 0.07
N ALA A 49 -10.72 0.36 -0.22
CA ALA A 49 -10.95 -1.04 0.13
C ALA A 49 -10.82 -1.31 1.64
N TYR A 50 -9.81 -0.73 2.28
CA TYR A 50 -9.43 -0.98 3.68
C TYR A 50 -9.70 0.24 4.57
N LYS A 51 -10.98 0.58 4.77
CA LYS A 51 -11.39 1.75 5.57
C LYS A 51 -11.00 1.67 7.05
N ASP A 52 -10.90 0.47 7.58
CA ASP A 52 -10.52 0.21 8.97
C ASP A 52 -9.00 0.14 9.19
N PHE A 53 -8.22 0.24 8.11
CA PHE A 53 -6.76 0.17 8.16
C PHE A 53 -6.13 1.51 7.76
N SER A 54 -4.91 1.72 8.25
CA SER A 54 -4.07 2.87 7.89
C SER A 54 -3.17 2.52 6.73
N VAL A 55 -3.45 3.05 5.55
CA VAL A 55 -2.56 2.93 4.39
C VAL A 55 -1.46 3.99 4.49
N LYS A 56 -0.20 3.62 4.21
CA LYS A 56 0.94 4.54 4.14
C LYS A 56 1.73 4.36 2.85
N MET A 57 2.19 5.47 2.30
CA MET A 57 3.13 5.52 1.19
C MET A 57 4.50 5.96 1.71
N LEU A 58 5.55 5.21 1.38
CA LEU A 58 6.94 5.47 1.74
C LEU A 58 7.74 5.76 0.48
N VAL A 59 8.76 6.61 0.61
CA VAL A 59 9.74 6.88 -0.46
C VAL A 59 11.06 6.23 -0.05
N LYS A 60 11.62 5.38 -0.91
CA LYS A 60 12.90 4.70 -0.73
C LYS A 60 13.93 5.18 -1.76
#